data_AF-A0A178GU26-F1
#
_entry.id   AF-A0A178GU26-F1
#
_cell.length_a   1.000
_cell.length_b   1.000
_cell.length_c   1.000
_cell.angle_alpha   90.00
_cell.angle_beta   90.00
_cell.angle_gamma   90.00
#
_symmetry.space_group_name_H-M   'P 1'
#
loop_
_entity.id
_entity.type
_entity.pdbx_description
1 polymer ?
#
loop_
_entity_poly.entity_id
_entity_poly.type
_entity_poly.pdbx_seq_one_letter_code
_entity_poly.pdbx_strand_id
1 'polypeptide(L)'
;MNLYEFTFIAQQGLLQQEVEEMVQELAVSLKNIKADVIFQKIKSLMERQNSTLTKQELETRAENIKEGLVAYSDFLEDLTKILWVELEEDLSNLKEVKSKIDKELKDDLKDLGITQDFIKFLGGSEQITKSAFIHNAVNALKRNISEHLIKIFQDILKDFRINGPTQSSKALEMLLENIEASGLIKYEHWGLLDFAYPINKMKSGHYCIMCISSTASILDEFVRRMKLNENIIRHLSVQVDKFFEGKSYMMNKQIEEQSA
;
A
#
# COMPACT_ATOMS: atom_id res chain seq x y z
N MET A 1 0.90 9.90 -0.31
CA MET A 1 1.19 8.62 -0.99
C MET A 1 2.55 8.73 -1.66
N ASN A 2 3.59 8.17 -1.04
CA ASN A 2 4.90 8.13 -1.66
C ASN A 2 5.00 6.88 -2.53
N LEU A 3 5.56 7.04 -3.73
CA LEU A 3 5.80 5.94 -4.66
C LEU A 3 7.27 5.55 -4.58
N TYR A 4 7.53 4.25 -4.55
CA TYR A 4 8.88 3.70 -4.50
C TYR A 4 9.06 2.61 -5.54
N GLU A 5 10.18 2.71 -6.25
CA GLU A 5 10.71 1.61 -7.04
C GLU A 5 11.71 0.85 -6.17
N PHE A 6 11.33 -0.35 -5.79
CA PHE A 6 12.18 -1.26 -5.02
C PHE A 6 12.74 -2.33 -5.96
N THR A 7 14.00 -2.19 -6.32
CA THR A 7 14.72 -3.17 -7.12
C THR A 7 15.51 -4.08 -6.20
N PHE A 8 15.46 -5.39 -6.44
CA PHE A 8 16.29 -6.36 -5.71
C PHE A 8 16.85 -7.43 -6.65
N ILE A 9 17.93 -8.05 -6.20
CA ILE A 9 18.61 -9.14 -6.89
C ILE A 9 18.49 -10.39 -6.02
N ALA A 10 17.79 -11.42 -6.51
CA ALA A 10 17.69 -12.71 -5.85
C ALA A 10 18.87 -13.63 -6.24
N GLN A 11 19.13 -14.62 -5.40
CA GLN A 11 20.19 -15.62 -5.63
C GLN A 11 20.06 -16.35 -6.97
N GLN A 12 21.19 -16.54 -7.67
CA GLN A 12 21.27 -17.24 -8.97
C GLN A 12 20.68 -18.66 -8.95
N GLY A 13 20.74 -19.34 -7.79
CA GLY A 13 20.32 -20.73 -7.67
C GLY A 13 18.81 -20.93 -7.62
N LEU A 14 18.03 -19.86 -7.49
CA LEU A 14 16.57 -19.94 -7.39
C LEU A 14 15.94 -20.21 -8.77
N LEU A 15 14.86 -20.98 -8.76
CA LEU A 15 14.00 -21.13 -9.91
C LEU A 15 13.10 -19.89 -10.05
N GLN A 16 12.61 -19.62 -11.26
CA GLN A 16 11.69 -18.50 -11.50
C GLN A 16 10.44 -18.58 -10.59
N GLN A 17 9.89 -19.78 -10.39
CA GLN A 17 8.74 -19.99 -9.50
C GLN A 17 9.06 -19.60 -8.05
N GLU A 18 10.25 -19.95 -7.54
CA GLU A 18 10.68 -19.58 -6.19
C GLU A 18 10.85 -18.06 -6.04
N VAL A 19 11.32 -17.39 -7.10
CA VAL A 19 11.40 -15.92 -7.13
C VAL A 19 10.02 -15.28 -7.11
N GLU A 20 9.06 -15.83 -7.86
CA GLU A 20 7.67 -15.37 -7.88
C GLU A 20 6.98 -15.58 -6.53
N GLU A 21 7.15 -16.74 -5.91
CA GLU A 21 6.69 -17.04 -4.56
C GLU A 21 7.29 -16.07 -3.54
N MET A 22 8.60 -15.83 -3.61
CA MET A 22 9.26 -14.86 -2.75
C MET A 22 8.64 -13.47 -2.89
N VAL A 23 8.33 -13.01 -4.10
CA VAL A 23 7.67 -11.70 -4.32
C VAL A 23 6.29 -11.64 -3.67
N GLN A 24 5.54 -12.74 -3.70
CA GLN A 24 4.27 -12.84 -2.98
C GLN A 24 4.48 -12.77 -1.46
N GLU A 25 5.48 -13.46 -0.92
CA GLU A 25 5.86 -13.35 0.50
C GLU A 25 6.26 -11.92 0.88
N LEU A 26 6.99 -11.22 0.00
CA LEU A 26 7.36 -9.81 0.20
C LEU A 26 6.12 -8.90 0.24
N ALA A 27 5.16 -9.13 -0.66
CA ALA A 27 3.89 -8.40 -0.66
C ALA A 27 3.09 -8.64 0.63
N VAL A 28 3.02 -9.89 1.11
CA VAL A 28 2.40 -10.22 2.39
C VAL A 28 3.15 -9.57 3.56
N SER A 29 4.48 -9.57 3.53
CA SER A 29 5.28 -8.90 4.56
C SER A 29 5.01 -7.39 4.60
N LEU A 30 4.81 -6.72 3.46
CA LEU A 30 4.41 -5.30 3.43
C LEU A 30 3.08 -5.09 4.16
N LYS A 31 2.09 -5.95 3.93
CA LYS A 31 0.79 -5.89 4.61
C LYS A 31 0.92 -6.11 6.13
N ASN A 32 1.76 -7.05 6.54
CA ASN A 32 2.01 -7.32 7.96
C ASN A 32 2.73 -6.14 8.64
N ILE A 33 3.76 -5.57 8.00
CA ILE A 33 4.44 -4.36 8.52
C ILE A 33 3.45 -3.21 8.68
N LYS A 34 2.58 -3.01 7.68
CA LYS A 34 1.53 -2.01 7.72
C LYS A 34 0.61 -2.20 8.93
N ALA A 35 0.11 -3.41 9.15
CA ALA A 35 -0.71 -3.74 10.32
C ALA A 35 0.04 -3.50 11.64
N ASP A 36 1.31 -3.89 11.74
CA ASP A 36 2.15 -3.68 12.92
C ASP A 36 2.34 -2.18 13.22
N VAL A 37 2.67 -1.38 12.20
CA VAL A 37 2.87 0.07 12.34
C VAL A 37 1.58 0.76 12.76
N ILE A 38 0.44 0.38 12.19
CA ILE A 38 -0.88 0.89 12.58
C ILE A 38 -1.16 0.54 14.05
N PHE A 39 -0.96 -0.72 14.43
CA PHE A 39 -1.18 -1.19 15.80
C PHE A 39 -0.32 -0.43 16.82
N GLN A 40 0.99 -0.28 16.56
CA GLN A 40 1.89 0.46 17.46
C GLN A 40 1.48 1.92 17.61
N LYS A 41 1.05 2.57 16.52
CA LYS A 41 0.53 3.95 16.57
C LYS A 41 -0.74 4.04 17.43
N ILE A 42 -1.72 3.16 17.22
CA ILE A 42 -2.96 3.11 18.01
C ILE A 42 -2.64 2.88 19.50
N LYS A 43 -1.80 1.89 19.79
CA LYS A 43 -1.37 1.56 21.16
C LYS A 43 -0.74 2.76 21.85
N SER A 44 0.21 3.43 21.20
CA SER A 44 0.88 4.62 21.74
C SER A 44 -0.07 5.78 22.05
N LEU A 45 -1.16 5.91 21.29
CA LEU A 45 -2.16 6.95 21.50
C LEU A 45 -3.11 6.61 22.64
N MET A 46 -3.53 5.35 22.74
CA MET A 46 -4.37 4.92 23.85
C MET A 46 -3.63 4.95 25.20
N GLU A 47 -2.34 4.59 25.22
CA GLU A 47 -1.47 4.69 26.41
C GLU A 47 -1.31 6.14 26.88
N ARG A 48 -1.31 7.13 25.96
CA ARG A 48 -1.26 8.56 26.31
C ARG A 48 -2.57 9.09 26.91
N GLN A 49 -3.70 8.45 26.61
CA GLN A 49 -5.03 8.97 26.95
C GLN A 49 -5.65 8.31 28.19
N ASN A 50 -5.24 7.11 28.57
CA ASN A 50 -5.91 6.34 29.63
C ASN A 50 -4.95 5.91 30.75
N SER A 51 -5.13 6.48 31.95
CA SER A 51 -4.42 6.06 33.16
C SER A 51 -5.07 4.90 33.91
N THR A 52 -6.23 4.39 33.45
CA THR A 52 -7.12 3.53 34.24
C THR A 52 -7.48 2.18 33.61
N LEU A 53 -7.11 1.92 32.36
CA LEU A 53 -7.43 0.65 31.68
C LEU A 53 -6.39 -0.43 31.97
N THR A 54 -6.83 -1.68 32.07
CA THR A 54 -5.89 -2.80 32.16
C THR A 54 -5.15 -2.99 30.82
N LYS A 55 -3.92 -3.50 30.88
CA LYS A 55 -3.09 -3.75 29.68
C LYS A 55 -3.79 -4.64 28.67
N GLN A 56 -4.55 -5.64 29.15
CA GLN A 56 -5.25 -6.61 28.31
C GLN A 56 -6.45 -5.99 27.58
N GLU A 57 -7.23 -5.15 28.25
CA GLU A 57 -8.36 -4.43 27.61
C GLU A 57 -7.89 -3.43 26.54
N LEU A 58 -6.76 -2.76 26.79
CA LEU A 58 -6.13 -1.88 25.81
C LEU A 58 -5.70 -2.65 24.55
N GLU A 59 -5.09 -3.83 24.71
CA GLU A 59 -4.64 -4.65 23.59
C GLU A 59 -5.81 -5.18 22.74
N THR A 60 -6.87 -5.71 23.36
CA THR A 60 -8.06 -6.17 22.62
C THR A 60 -8.74 -5.02 21.87
N ARG A 61 -8.80 -3.82 22.47
CA ARG A 61 -9.40 -2.64 21.82
C ARG A 61 -8.52 -2.13 20.66
N ALA A 62 -7.21 -2.12 20.84
CA ALA A 62 -6.27 -1.75 19.78
C ALA A 62 -6.42 -2.67 18.57
N GLU A 63 -6.62 -3.96 18.83
CA GLU A 63 -6.76 -4.99 17.80
C GLU A 63 -8.04 -4.79 16.97
N ASN A 64 -9.19 -4.57 17.61
CA ASN A 64 -10.45 -4.30 16.89
C ASN A 64 -10.36 -3.02 16.02
N ILE A 65 -9.69 -1.97 16.51
CA ILE A 65 -9.46 -0.74 15.74
C ILE A 65 -8.52 -1.03 14.57
N LYS A 66 -7.43 -1.76 14.81
CA LYS A 66 -6.46 -2.15 13.79
C LYS A 66 -7.13 -2.90 12.66
N GLU A 67 -7.97 -3.89 12.95
CA GLU A 67 -8.68 -4.69 11.93
C GLU A 67 -9.49 -3.80 10.98
N GLY A 68 -10.28 -2.85 11.51
CA GLY A 68 -11.03 -1.91 10.68
C GLY A 68 -10.15 -0.99 9.83
N LEU A 69 -9.03 -0.50 10.38
CA LEU A 69 -8.10 0.35 9.63
C LEU A 69 -7.32 -0.41 8.56
N VAL A 70 -6.97 -1.68 8.83
CA VAL A 70 -6.29 -2.56 7.88
C VAL A 70 -7.22 -2.87 6.71
N ALA A 71 -8.47 -3.26 6.97
CA ALA A 71 -9.46 -3.50 5.93
C ALA A 71 -9.64 -2.28 5.01
N TYR A 72 -9.69 -1.09 5.60
CA TYR A 72 -9.76 0.13 4.82
C TYR A 72 -8.49 0.39 3.97
N SER A 73 -7.31 0.17 4.55
CA SER A 73 -6.05 0.32 3.83
C SER A 73 -5.89 -0.68 2.69
N ASP A 74 -6.38 -1.91 2.86
CA ASP A 74 -6.40 -2.94 1.82
C ASP A 74 -7.33 -2.53 0.67
N PHE A 75 -8.53 -2.03 0.97
CA PHE A 75 -9.42 -1.48 -0.04
C PHE A 75 -8.77 -0.33 -0.84
N LEU A 76 -8.05 0.58 -0.16
CA LEU A 76 -7.31 1.65 -0.84
C LEU A 76 -6.16 1.11 -1.72
N GLU A 77 -5.47 0.06 -1.26
CA GLU A 77 -4.43 -0.62 -2.02
C GLU A 77 -5.00 -1.22 -3.30
N ASP A 78 -6.11 -1.96 -3.21
CA ASP A 78 -6.74 -2.60 -4.36
C ASP A 78 -7.29 -1.57 -5.36
N LEU A 79 -7.92 -0.50 -4.88
CA LEU A 79 -8.32 0.61 -5.74
C LEU A 79 -7.11 1.23 -6.44
N THR A 80 -6.05 1.52 -5.70
CA THR A 80 -4.83 2.14 -6.26
C THR A 80 -4.22 1.24 -7.32
N LYS A 81 -4.21 -0.08 -7.09
CA LYS A 81 -3.73 -1.09 -8.03
C LYS A 81 -4.57 -1.11 -9.30
N ILE A 82 -5.90 -1.17 -9.19
CA ILE A 82 -6.81 -1.13 -10.35
C ILE A 82 -6.57 0.16 -11.14
N LEU A 83 -6.54 1.31 -10.47
CA LEU A 83 -6.34 2.60 -11.13
C LEU A 83 -4.96 2.70 -11.81
N TRP A 84 -3.90 2.15 -11.22
CA TRP A 84 -2.57 2.20 -11.83
C TRP A 84 -2.42 1.23 -13.00
N VAL A 85 -2.97 0.03 -12.88
CA VAL A 85 -2.80 -1.05 -13.87
C VAL A 85 -3.74 -0.87 -15.06
N GLU A 86 -5.01 -0.53 -14.80
CA GLU A 86 -6.06 -0.58 -15.83
C GLU A 86 -6.33 0.78 -16.48
N LEU A 87 -6.19 1.90 -15.75
CA LEU A 87 -6.54 3.22 -16.29
C LEU A 87 -5.60 3.65 -17.41
N GLU A 88 -6.14 4.09 -18.53
CA GLU A 88 -5.34 4.67 -19.62
C GLU A 88 -4.91 6.10 -19.31
N GLU A 89 -3.83 6.56 -19.95
CA GLU A 89 -3.28 7.92 -19.76
C GLU A 89 -4.28 9.03 -20.13
N ASP A 90 -5.08 8.80 -21.18
CA ASP A 90 -6.09 9.73 -21.69
C ASP A 90 -7.43 9.64 -20.96
N LEU A 91 -7.53 8.75 -19.97
CA LEU A 91 -8.74 8.45 -19.21
C LEU A 91 -9.90 7.95 -20.10
N SER A 92 -9.63 7.46 -21.31
CA SER A 92 -10.67 7.03 -22.26
C SER A 92 -11.49 5.86 -21.73
N ASN A 93 -10.84 4.94 -21.02
CA ASN A 93 -11.43 3.74 -20.46
C ASN A 93 -12.02 3.92 -19.04
N LEU A 94 -12.15 5.17 -18.56
CA LEU A 94 -12.64 5.47 -17.21
C LEU A 94 -14.01 4.81 -16.91
N LYS A 95 -14.89 4.69 -17.91
CA LYS A 95 -16.20 4.03 -17.74
C LYS A 95 -16.06 2.54 -17.45
N GLU A 96 -15.12 1.87 -18.09
CA GLU A 96 -14.84 0.44 -17.90
C GLU A 96 -14.19 0.20 -16.54
N VAL A 97 -13.15 0.97 -16.22
CA VAL A 97 -12.46 0.92 -14.92
C VAL A 97 -13.44 1.15 -13.78
N LYS A 98 -14.36 2.09 -13.93
CA LYS A 98 -15.42 2.35 -12.96
C LYS A 98 -16.34 1.13 -12.78
N SER A 99 -16.76 0.48 -13.86
CA SER A 99 -17.57 -0.73 -13.78
C SER A 99 -16.82 -1.90 -13.11
N LYS A 100 -15.50 -1.98 -13.28
CA LYS A 100 -14.66 -2.98 -12.63
C LYS A 100 -14.56 -2.73 -11.13
N ILE A 101 -14.32 -1.48 -10.73
CA ILE A 101 -14.32 -1.04 -9.32
C ILE A 101 -15.67 -1.37 -8.65
N ASP A 102 -16.78 -1.07 -9.31
CA ASP A 102 -18.12 -1.36 -8.78
C ASP A 102 -18.41 -2.87 -8.66
N LYS A 103 -17.71 -3.72 -9.40
CA LYS A 103 -17.84 -5.17 -9.33
C LYS A 103 -16.93 -5.78 -8.26
N GLU A 104 -15.68 -5.32 -8.19
CA GLU A 104 -14.65 -5.92 -7.33
C GLU A 104 -14.69 -5.38 -5.90
N LEU A 105 -14.98 -4.08 -5.71
CA LEU A 105 -14.80 -3.41 -4.42
C LEU A 105 -16.10 -2.99 -3.73
N LYS A 106 -17.26 -3.25 -4.35
CA LYS A 106 -18.57 -2.83 -3.80
C LYS A 106 -18.95 -3.58 -2.53
N ASP A 107 -18.53 -4.82 -2.38
CA ASP A 107 -18.84 -5.62 -1.20
C ASP A 107 -17.93 -5.25 -0.02
N ASP A 108 -16.63 -5.02 -0.26
CA ASP A 108 -15.68 -4.50 0.74
C ASP A 108 -16.16 -3.18 1.38
N LEU A 109 -16.79 -2.33 0.57
CA LEU A 109 -17.35 -1.04 1.02
C LEU A 109 -18.62 -1.16 1.86
N LYS A 110 -19.46 -2.16 1.57
CA LYS A 110 -20.68 -2.42 2.38
C LYS A 110 -20.30 -2.92 3.76
N ASP A 111 -19.29 -3.78 3.84
CA ASP A 111 -18.79 -4.33 5.11
C ASP A 111 -18.17 -3.23 5.99
N LEU A 112 -17.62 -2.18 5.37
CA LEU A 112 -17.14 -0.97 6.05
C LEU A 112 -18.24 0.03 6.41
N GLY A 113 -19.50 -0.22 6.06
CA GLY A 113 -20.65 0.64 6.37
C GLY A 113 -20.73 1.92 5.52
N ILE A 114 -19.93 2.04 4.46
CA ILE A 114 -19.85 3.26 3.65
C ILE A 114 -20.80 3.17 2.47
N THR A 115 -21.90 3.91 2.53
CA THR A 115 -22.98 3.91 1.53
C THR A 115 -22.88 5.05 0.49
N GLN A 116 -21.81 5.84 0.51
CA GLN A 116 -21.67 6.95 -0.44
C GLN A 116 -21.32 6.46 -1.85
N ASP A 117 -21.99 7.04 -2.86
CA ASP A 117 -21.68 6.83 -4.28
C ASP A 117 -20.29 7.39 -4.61
N PHE A 118 -19.26 6.58 -4.44
CA PHE A 118 -17.87 6.97 -4.73
C PHE A 118 -17.64 7.37 -6.19
N ILE A 119 -18.55 6.91 -7.05
CA ILE A 119 -18.77 7.32 -8.44
C ILE A 119 -18.75 8.85 -8.64
N LYS A 120 -19.20 9.65 -7.66
CA LYS A 120 -19.19 11.12 -7.77
C LYS A 120 -17.79 11.74 -7.66
N PHE A 121 -16.81 11.07 -7.04
CA PHE A 121 -15.48 11.63 -6.79
C PHE A 121 -14.55 11.60 -8.02
N LEU A 122 -14.85 10.76 -9.00
CA LEU A 122 -14.10 10.66 -10.26
C LEU A 122 -14.53 11.73 -11.30
N GLY A 123 -15.29 12.74 -10.89
CA GLY A 123 -15.82 13.80 -11.76
C GLY A 123 -14.89 15.01 -11.83
N GLY A 124 -14.21 15.17 -12.97
CA GLY A 124 -13.40 16.36 -13.30
C GLY A 124 -12.36 16.03 -14.36
N SER A 125 -12.72 16.16 -15.64
CA SER A 125 -11.91 15.72 -16.79
C SER A 125 -11.30 16.90 -17.56
N GLU A 126 -10.67 17.86 -16.87
CA GLU A 126 -9.96 18.94 -17.54
C GLU A 126 -8.46 18.86 -17.24
N GLN A 127 -7.71 18.28 -18.20
CA GLN A 127 -6.24 18.24 -18.30
C GLN A 127 -5.48 17.87 -17.02
N ILE A 128 -5.72 16.68 -16.47
CA ILE A 128 -4.97 16.14 -15.34
C ILE A 128 -4.21 14.89 -15.82
N THR A 129 -2.91 14.80 -15.56
CA THR A 129 -2.12 13.59 -15.84
C THR A 129 -2.68 12.39 -15.07
N LYS A 130 -2.57 11.16 -15.61
CA LYS A 130 -3.04 9.93 -14.92
C LYS A 130 -2.62 9.87 -13.45
N SER A 131 -1.34 10.14 -13.16
CA SER A 131 -0.81 10.14 -11.78
C SER A 131 -1.55 11.14 -10.88
N ALA A 132 -1.77 12.37 -11.34
CA ALA A 132 -2.47 13.40 -10.56
C ALA A 132 -3.96 13.06 -10.37
N PHE A 133 -4.60 12.44 -11.37
CA PHE A 133 -5.98 11.95 -11.24
C PHE A 133 -6.08 10.86 -10.17
N ILE A 134 -5.19 9.86 -10.22
CA ILE A 134 -5.15 8.77 -9.22
C ILE A 134 -4.91 9.34 -7.83
N HIS A 135 -3.94 10.24 -7.68
CA HIS A 135 -3.64 10.88 -6.41
C HIS A 135 -4.86 11.65 -5.85
N ASN A 136 -5.54 12.42 -6.69
CA ASN A 136 -6.73 13.17 -6.29
C ASN A 136 -7.91 12.25 -5.92
N ALA A 137 -8.15 11.21 -6.70
CA ALA A 137 -9.19 10.22 -6.45
C ALA A 137 -8.96 9.48 -5.12
N VAL A 138 -7.74 8.97 -4.91
CA VAL A 138 -7.34 8.27 -3.68
C VAL A 138 -7.43 9.22 -2.48
N ASN A 139 -7.03 10.49 -2.61
CA ASN A 139 -7.13 11.45 -1.51
C ASN A 139 -8.57 11.89 -1.19
N ALA A 140 -9.41 12.07 -2.21
CA ALA A 140 -10.83 12.37 -2.00
C ALA A 140 -11.49 11.22 -1.22
N LEU A 141 -11.21 9.99 -1.64
CA LEU A 141 -11.68 8.78 -0.96
C LEU A 141 -11.15 8.68 0.47
N LYS A 142 -9.85 8.94 0.66
CA LYS A 142 -9.19 9.04 1.97
C LYS A 142 -9.93 9.95 2.92
N ARG A 143 -10.29 11.14 2.45
CA ARG A 143 -11.04 12.10 3.24
C ARG A 143 -12.43 11.57 3.63
N ASN A 144 -13.19 11.01 2.69
CA ASN A 144 -14.54 10.51 3.00
C ASN A 144 -14.54 9.37 4.00
N ILE A 145 -13.63 8.40 3.84
CA ILE A 145 -13.52 7.32 4.82
C ILE A 145 -13.06 7.88 6.16
N SER A 146 -12.13 8.82 6.19
CA SER A 146 -11.72 9.46 7.45
C SER A 146 -12.92 10.13 8.13
N GLU A 147 -13.75 10.87 7.40
CA GLU A 147 -14.99 11.48 7.94
C GLU A 147 -15.98 10.42 8.47
N HIS A 148 -16.13 9.29 7.77
CA HIS A 148 -16.99 8.19 8.20
C HIS A 148 -16.45 7.47 9.46
N LEU A 149 -15.16 7.15 9.47
CA LEU A 149 -14.48 6.53 10.61
C LEU A 149 -14.49 7.44 11.83
N ILE A 150 -14.29 8.75 11.66
CA ILE A 150 -14.45 9.72 12.75
C ILE A 150 -15.85 9.60 13.36
N LYS A 151 -16.90 9.49 12.54
CA LYS A 151 -18.27 9.33 13.05
C LYS A 151 -18.46 8.03 13.83
N ILE A 152 -17.99 6.89 13.29
CA ILE A 152 -18.04 5.60 13.98
C ILE A 152 -17.26 5.65 15.29
N PHE A 153 -16.02 6.16 15.26
CA PHE A 153 -15.17 6.24 16.44
C PHE A 153 -15.66 7.26 17.45
N GLN A 154 -16.31 8.36 17.05
CA GLN A 154 -16.97 9.27 17.97
C GLN A 154 -18.11 8.58 18.72
N ASP A 155 -18.86 7.71 18.05
CA ASP A 155 -19.93 6.95 18.70
C ASP A 155 -19.36 5.87 19.63
N ILE A 156 -18.30 5.16 19.24
CA ILE A 156 -17.56 4.24 20.13
C ILE A 156 -16.96 5.00 21.32
N LEU A 157 -16.35 6.18 21.10
CA LEU A 157 -15.70 6.97 22.14
C LEU A 157 -16.69 7.68 23.06
N LYS A 158 -17.95 7.91 22.68
CA LYS A 158 -18.98 8.40 23.62
C LYS A 158 -19.30 7.37 24.71
N ASP A 159 -19.20 6.08 24.39
CA ASP A 159 -19.33 5.00 25.38
C ASP A 159 -18.13 4.98 26.35
N PHE A 160 -16.98 5.51 25.93
CA PHE A 160 -15.82 5.73 26.78
C PHE A 160 -16.02 7.06 27.51
N ARG A 161 -16.30 7.03 28.82
CA ARG A 161 -16.38 8.24 29.67
C ARG A 161 -15.04 9.00 29.71
N ILE A 162 -14.68 9.69 28.64
CA ILE A 162 -13.48 10.53 28.54
C ILE A 162 -13.95 11.98 28.53
N ASN A 163 -13.73 12.63 29.67
CA ASN A 163 -13.99 14.05 29.87
C ASN A 163 -12.96 14.85 29.05
N GLY A 164 -13.35 15.36 27.88
CA GLY A 164 -12.57 16.35 27.13
C GLY A 164 -12.70 16.21 25.60
N PRO A 165 -13.60 16.97 24.94
CA PRO A 165 -13.85 16.83 23.50
C PRO A 165 -12.72 17.33 22.57
N THR A 166 -11.62 17.90 23.10
CA THR A 166 -10.66 18.69 22.30
C THR A 166 -9.31 18.04 22.01
N GLN A 167 -8.88 17.00 22.76
CA GLN A 167 -7.58 16.34 22.52
C GLN A 167 -7.72 14.99 21.81
N SER A 168 -8.80 14.25 22.07
CA SER A 168 -9.05 12.93 21.48
C SER A 168 -9.43 13.01 20.00
N SER A 169 -10.14 14.06 19.57
CA SER A 169 -10.47 14.29 18.16
C SER A 169 -9.21 14.52 17.33
N LYS A 170 -8.28 15.34 17.82
CA LYS A 170 -7.06 15.70 17.10
C LYS A 170 -6.10 14.52 16.93
N ALA A 171 -6.00 13.64 17.93
CA ALA A 171 -5.19 12.42 17.85
C ALA A 171 -5.77 11.39 16.85
N LEU A 172 -7.09 11.25 16.79
CA LEU A 172 -7.77 10.42 15.81
C LEU A 172 -7.70 11.00 14.40
N GLU A 173 -7.88 12.31 14.26
CA GLU A 173 -7.70 13.02 12.99
C GLU A 173 -6.27 12.79 12.46
N MET A 174 -5.24 12.90 13.30
CA MET A 174 -3.87 12.59 12.90
C MET A 174 -3.68 11.11 12.51
N LEU A 175 -4.37 10.15 13.13
CA LEU A 175 -4.27 8.74 12.72
C LEU A 175 -4.94 8.51 11.37
N LEU A 176 -6.14 9.05 11.19
CA LEU A 176 -6.96 8.85 10.00
C LEU A 176 -6.37 9.60 8.80
N GLU A 177 -5.79 10.79 8.99
CA GLU A 177 -4.97 11.49 8.00
C GLU A 177 -3.73 10.68 7.57
N ASN A 178 -3.27 9.72 8.37
CA ASN A 178 -2.08 8.91 8.07
C ASN A 178 -2.38 7.53 7.51
N ILE A 179 -3.65 7.16 7.30
CA ILE A 179 -3.95 5.93 6.57
C ILE A 179 -3.61 6.16 5.11
N GLU A 180 -2.62 5.42 4.62
CA GLU A 180 -2.22 5.45 3.22
C GLU A 180 -2.45 4.09 2.59
N ALA A 181 -2.73 4.09 1.29
CA ALA A 181 -2.63 2.89 0.46
C ALA A 181 -1.16 2.42 0.52
N SER A 182 -0.91 1.35 1.25
CA SER A 182 0.43 0.78 1.39
C SER A 182 0.41 -0.65 0.89
N GLY A 183 1.07 -0.89 -0.23
CA GLY A 183 1.01 -2.17 -0.92
C GLY A 183 1.78 -2.23 -2.24
N LEU A 184 1.82 -3.43 -2.80
CA LEU A 184 2.47 -3.73 -4.08
C LEU A 184 1.50 -3.39 -5.22
N ILE A 185 1.88 -2.41 -6.04
CA ILE A 185 1.07 -1.99 -7.19
C ILE A 185 1.41 -2.82 -8.42
N LYS A 186 2.71 -2.96 -8.70
CA LYS A 186 3.21 -3.65 -9.89
C LYS A 186 4.53 -4.35 -9.59
N TYR A 187 4.76 -5.45 -10.27
CA TYR A 187 6.02 -6.21 -10.20
C TYR A 187 6.47 -6.58 -11.61
N GLU A 188 7.78 -6.57 -11.85
CA GLU A 188 8.37 -7.16 -13.04
C GLU A 188 9.61 -7.99 -12.68
N HIS A 189 9.68 -9.18 -13.28
CA HIS A 189 10.87 -10.02 -13.28
C HIS A 189 11.67 -9.73 -14.54
N TRP A 190 12.91 -9.28 -14.40
CA TRP A 190 13.83 -9.09 -15.51
C TRP A 190 14.69 -10.34 -15.76
N GLY A 191 14.34 -11.50 -15.21
CA GLY A 191 15.10 -12.72 -15.44
C GLY A 191 16.47 -12.76 -14.77
N LEU A 192 17.25 -13.78 -15.15
CA LEU A 192 18.61 -13.99 -14.68
C LEU A 192 19.58 -13.16 -15.53
N LEU A 193 20.29 -12.21 -14.91
CA LEU A 193 21.25 -11.34 -15.60
C LEU A 193 22.64 -11.47 -14.97
N ASP A 194 23.67 -11.43 -15.81
CA ASP A 194 25.06 -11.43 -15.39
C ASP A 194 25.43 -10.10 -14.73
N PHE A 195 26.19 -10.17 -13.63
CA PHE A 195 26.72 -9.01 -12.95
C PHE A 195 27.95 -8.46 -13.69
N ALA A 196 28.16 -7.15 -13.60
CA ALA A 196 29.38 -6.53 -14.11
C ALA A 196 30.66 -7.02 -13.38
N TYR A 197 30.51 -7.47 -12.13
CA TYR A 197 31.56 -8.10 -11.34
C TYR A 197 30.94 -9.09 -10.33
N PRO A 198 31.68 -10.12 -9.87
CA PRO A 198 31.13 -11.09 -8.93
C PRO A 198 30.73 -10.46 -7.59
N ILE A 199 29.54 -10.79 -7.10
CA ILE A 199 29.00 -10.33 -5.81
C ILE A 199 28.70 -11.57 -4.97
N ASN A 200 29.21 -11.64 -3.74
CA ASN A 200 29.05 -12.82 -2.87
C ASN A 200 29.40 -14.15 -3.56
N LYS A 201 30.45 -14.14 -4.39
CA LYS A 201 30.92 -15.29 -5.22
C LYS A 201 29.97 -15.74 -6.35
N MET A 202 28.82 -15.08 -6.53
CA MET A 202 27.91 -15.29 -7.65
C MET A 202 28.28 -14.39 -8.83
N LYS A 203 28.01 -14.86 -10.05
CA LYS A 203 28.29 -14.12 -11.29
C LYS A 203 27.03 -13.57 -11.95
N SER A 204 25.86 -14.09 -11.59
CA SER A 204 24.55 -13.60 -12.03
C SER A 204 23.55 -13.65 -10.90
N GLY A 205 22.35 -13.13 -11.13
CA GLY A 205 21.24 -13.17 -10.18
C GLY A 205 19.93 -12.77 -10.85
N HIS A 206 18.81 -13.08 -10.21
CA HIS A 206 17.50 -12.71 -10.74
C HIS A 206 17.20 -11.27 -10.40
N TYR A 207 17.00 -10.43 -11.40
CA TYR A 207 16.66 -9.04 -11.20
C TYR A 207 15.15 -8.86 -11.16
N CYS A 208 14.69 -8.14 -10.15
CA CYS A 208 13.28 -7.92 -9.87
C CYS A 208 13.05 -6.45 -9.55
N ILE A 209 11.93 -5.89 -10.00
CA ILE A 209 11.46 -4.57 -9.61
C ILE A 209 10.04 -4.66 -9.05
N MET A 210 9.81 -3.99 -7.92
CA MET A 210 8.53 -3.84 -7.26
C MET A 210 8.18 -2.36 -7.19
N CYS A 211 7.06 -1.98 -7.78
CA CYS A 211 6.45 -0.66 -7.64
C CYS A 211 5.56 -0.67 -6.40
N ILE A 212 6.00 0.00 -5.35
CA ILE A 212 5.36 -0.01 -4.04
C ILE A 212 4.81 1.38 -3.75
N SER A 213 3.55 1.47 -3.35
CA SER A 213 3.04 2.66 -2.68
C SER A 213 3.19 2.42 -1.18
N SER A 214 3.79 3.36 -0.44
CA SER A 214 3.89 3.23 1.02
C SER A 214 4.26 4.53 1.72
N THR A 215 4.13 4.54 3.05
CA THR A 215 4.74 5.57 3.90
C THR A 215 6.24 5.28 4.10
N ALA A 216 7.03 6.32 4.39
CA ALA A 216 8.46 6.15 4.69
C ALA A 216 8.71 5.15 5.85
N SER A 217 7.92 5.23 6.92
CA SER A 217 8.07 4.33 8.08
C SER A 217 7.86 2.84 7.75
N ILE A 218 6.92 2.53 6.85
CA ILE A 218 6.65 1.16 6.44
C ILE A 218 7.77 0.67 5.51
N LEU A 219 8.23 1.52 4.60
CA LEU A 219 9.34 1.18 3.71
C LEU A 219 10.65 0.93 4.46
N ASP A 220 10.97 1.75 5.46
CA ASP A 220 12.18 1.57 6.27
C ASP A 220 12.21 0.21 6.97
N GLU A 221 11.07 -0.18 7.55
CA GLU A 221 10.91 -1.50 8.18
C GLU A 221 10.94 -2.63 7.14
N PHE A 222 10.35 -2.41 5.96
CA PHE A 222 10.45 -3.37 4.84
C PHE A 222 11.89 -3.59 4.40
N VAL A 223 12.64 -2.52 4.13
CA VAL A 223 14.06 -2.56 3.77
C VAL A 223 14.88 -3.23 4.87
N ARG A 224 14.56 -3.01 6.16
CA ARG A 224 15.20 -3.70 7.28
C ARG A 224 14.99 -5.22 7.20
N ARG A 225 13.78 -5.69 6.91
CA ARG A 225 13.50 -7.12 6.71
C ARG A 225 14.22 -7.66 5.46
N MET A 226 14.34 -6.87 4.39
CA MET A 226 15.01 -7.29 3.16
C MET A 226 16.51 -7.48 3.34
N LYS A 227 17.14 -6.72 4.23
CA LYS A 227 18.54 -6.93 4.63
C LYS A 227 18.78 -8.26 5.36
N LEU A 228 17.75 -8.81 6.01
CA LEU A 228 17.82 -10.07 6.74
C LEU A 228 17.49 -11.28 5.86
N ASN A 229 16.92 -11.05 4.67
CA ASN A 229 16.56 -12.14 3.77
C ASN A 229 17.80 -12.64 3.01
N GLU A 230 18.21 -13.87 3.29
CA GLU A 230 19.39 -14.50 2.70
C GLU A 230 19.26 -14.70 1.18
N ASN A 231 18.03 -14.84 0.68
CA ASN A 231 17.74 -15.02 -0.74
C ASN A 231 17.93 -13.73 -1.56
N ILE A 232 18.02 -12.57 -0.90
CA ILE A 232 18.24 -11.27 -1.54
C ILE A 232 19.71 -10.87 -1.40
N ILE A 233 20.41 -10.77 -2.52
CA ILE A 233 21.83 -10.40 -2.57
C ILE A 233 22.02 -8.89 -2.37
N ARG A 234 21.21 -8.11 -3.07
CA ARG A 234 21.24 -6.63 -3.05
C ARG A 234 19.84 -6.10 -3.28
N HIS A 235 19.58 -4.91 -2.76
CA HIS A 235 18.37 -4.15 -3.02
C HIS A 235 18.67 -2.66 -3.09
N LEU A 236 17.80 -1.93 -3.75
CA LEU A 236 17.79 -0.48 -3.85
C LEU A 236 16.34 -0.01 -3.84
N SER A 237 16.04 0.95 -2.96
CA SER A 237 14.76 1.66 -2.95
C SER A 237 14.97 3.09 -3.43
N VAL A 238 14.20 3.51 -4.44
CA VAL A 238 14.21 4.89 -4.94
C VAL A 238 12.80 5.46 -4.84
N GLN A 239 12.67 6.65 -4.28
CA GLN A 239 11.40 7.39 -4.30
C GLN A 239 11.22 8.02 -5.68
N VAL A 240 10.04 7.86 -6.26
CA VAL A 240 9.70 8.38 -7.60
C VAL A 240 8.40 9.20 -7.55
N ASP A 241 8.25 10.10 -8.51
CA ASP A 241 7.01 10.89 -8.65
C ASP A 241 5.92 10.15 -9.44
N LYS A 242 6.34 9.24 -10.33
CA LYS A 242 5.48 8.44 -11.21
C LYS A 242 6.16 7.09 -11.48
N PHE A 243 5.38 6.01 -11.56
CA PHE A 243 5.90 4.74 -12.08
C PHE A 243 6.02 4.76 -13.60
N PHE A 244 6.94 3.96 -14.11
CA PHE A 244 7.10 3.74 -15.55
C PHE A 244 5.84 3.13 -16.19
N GLU A 245 5.59 3.54 -17.42
CA GLU A 245 4.42 3.13 -18.20
C GLU A 245 4.66 1.80 -18.92
N GLY A 246 3.60 1.01 -19.09
CA GLY A 246 3.66 -0.24 -19.84
C GLY A 246 4.63 -1.23 -19.21
N LYS A 247 5.63 -1.68 -19.95
CA LYS A 247 6.72 -2.56 -19.47
C LYS A 247 8.00 -1.75 -19.29
N SER A 248 8.85 -2.13 -18.34
CA SER A 248 10.15 -1.45 -18.19
C SER A 248 11.02 -1.61 -19.43
N TYR A 249 11.99 -0.70 -19.59
CA TYR A 249 13.01 -0.81 -20.64
C TYR A 249 13.70 -2.17 -20.63
N MET A 250 14.02 -2.70 -19.44
CA MET A 250 14.66 -4.01 -19.29
C MET A 250 13.77 -5.13 -19.83
N MET A 251 12.49 -5.13 -19.48
CA MET A 251 11.54 -6.14 -19.94
C MET A 251 11.33 -6.07 -21.46
N ASN A 252 11.22 -4.86 -22.04
CA ASN A 252 11.09 -4.69 -23.49
C ASN A 252 12.32 -5.20 -24.23
N LYS A 253 13.52 -4.85 -23.75
CA LYS A 253 14.78 -5.32 -24.31
C LYS A 253 14.85 -6.86 -24.35
N GLN A 254 14.40 -7.53 -23.28
CA GLN A 254 14.39 -9.00 -23.25
C GLN A 254 13.40 -9.61 -24.24
N ILE A 255 12.23 -9.01 -24.40
CA ILE A 255 11.23 -9.47 -25.37
C ILE A 255 11.80 -9.34 -26.80
N GLU A 256 12.45 -8.22 -27.10
CA GLU A 256 13.11 -8.01 -28.39
C GLU A 256 14.20 -9.08 -28.63
N GLU A 257 15.07 -9.32 -27.65
CA GLU A 257 16.13 -10.34 -27.72
C GLU A 257 15.60 -11.78 -27.86
N GLN A 258 14.42 -12.09 -27.30
CA GLN A 258 13.77 -13.40 -27.45
C GLN A 258 13.03 -13.57 -28.78
N SER A 259 12.65 -12.47 -29.43
CA SER A 259 11.92 -12.46 -30.70
C SER A 259 12.81 -12.44 -31.94
N ALA A 260 14.11 -12.15 -31.76
CA ALA A 260 15.14 -12.10 -32.80
C ALA A 260 15.84 -13.47 -32.97
#